data_AF-A0ABD1Q1Z9-F1
#
_entry.id   AF-A0ABD1Q1Z9-F1
#
_cell.length_a   1.000
_cell.length_b   1.000
_cell.length_c   1.000
_cell.angle_alpha   90.00
_cell.angle_beta   90.00
_cell.angle_gamma   90.00
#
_symmetry.space_group_name_H-M   'P 1'
#
loop_
_entity.id
_entity.type
_entity.pdbx_description
1 polymer ?
#
loop_
_entity_poly.entity_id
_entity_poly.type
_entity_poly.pdbx_seq_one_letter_code
_entity_poly.pdbx_strand_id
1 'polypeptide(L)'
;MDIDSASVTKGSLCGQKENGMPLYPVSFYDSGEGLPYAPEDWPNPGDKWSWKVGGRIAASGYFLDRYMYTPIRLREGGRKTGFASKLSLEQYIRKKFPGADVNAFFASFSWKIPSKSSKKDDIGLFKPPRETAEHSGSDSQFDDNRCKAGNRVCSSLSATEDSISEVMFCDICCSEPGFCRDCCCILCCKIINMAFGGYSYIRCEAKIDGYVCGHSAHIECALRAYMAGTVGGSIGLETEYYCRRCDSRTDLVSHVTRLLQMCESVDSRDDIEKILNVGICVLRGSKKTSAKQLLHHIEMAMAKLRNGIEDIWKEDTAVTGGLSPNAKCAFGFRNYEEPHDHKIGSPEPLSSTFDHRVESLKLEDEIDQILHALRKSQDFEYRLAEERLSDHKNYILNLYQQLDKERSDLSRHTPLKDPNTLLDAVQSRVDQIKREVFKLKDMEEVAKGFGRVSKHILKEHFGLEVES
;
A
#
# COMPACT_ATOMS: atom_id res chain seq x y z
N MET A 1 -61.88 -23.51 -0.69
CA MET A 1 -61.50 -22.11 -0.92
C MET A 1 -60.58 -21.73 0.23
N ASP A 2 -59.29 -21.82 -0.08
CA ASP A 2 -58.16 -20.99 0.39
C ASP A 2 -57.85 -20.89 1.90
N ILE A 3 -57.08 -21.87 2.41
CA ILE A 3 -55.62 -21.81 2.73
C ILE A 3 -55.08 -20.36 2.91
N ASP A 4 -54.36 -19.91 3.96
CA ASP A 4 -53.44 -20.57 4.89
C ASP A 4 -53.22 -19.78 6.21
N SER A 5 -53.15 -20.52 7.30
CA SER A 5 -52.17 -20.51 8.40
C SER A 5 -51.33 -19.25 8.67
N ALA A 6 -51.68 -18.55 9.76
CA ALA A 6 -50.79 -17.62 10.47
C ALA A 6 -49.73 -18.41 11.26
N SER A 7 -48.49 -18.43 10.78
CA SER A 7 -47.33 -18.86 11.58
C SER A 7 -46.59 -17.64 12.12
N VAL A 8 -46.49 -17.61 13.45
CA VAL A 8 -45.74 -16.64 14.23
C VAL A 8 -44.25 -16.84 13.99
N THR A 9 -43.54 -15.80 13.54
CA THR A 9 -42.11 -15.66 13.85
C THR A 9 -41.82 -14.23 14.30
N LYS A 10 -41.66 -14.08 15.62
CA LYS A 10 -41.10 -12.88 16.26
C LYS A 10 -39.67 -12.68 15.76
N GLY A 11 -39.43 -11.63 14.98
CA GLY A 11 -38.11 -11.05 14.73
C GLY A 11 -38.03 -9.67 15.36
N SER A 12 -37.35 -9.56 16.49
CA SER A 12 -37.15 -8.33 17.25
C SER A 12 -36.35 -7.29 16.45
N LEU A 13 -36.96 -6.16 16.06
CA LEU A 13 -36.25 -4.94 15.69
C LEU A 13 -35.79 -4.25 16.98
N CYS A 14 -34.65 -4.66 17.52
CA CYS A 14 -33.97 -3.91 18.56
C CYS A 14 -33.19 -2.76 17.90
N GLY A 15 -33.79 -1.58 17.84
CA GLY A 15 -33.12 -0.37 17.35
C GLY A 15 -31.91 -0.04 18.21
N GLN A 16 -30.71 -0.10 17.61
CA GLN A 16 -29.47 0.29 18.28
C GLN A 16 -29.52 1.80 18.56
N LYS A 17 -29.45 2.18 19.84
CA LYS A 17 -29.37 3.57 20.30
C LYS A 17 -27.92 3.88 20.68
N GLU A 18 -27.31 4.83 20.01
CA GLU A 18 -26.05 5.46 20.43
C GLU A 18 -26.33 6.96 20.60
N ASN A 19 -25.88 7.55 21.71
CA ASN A 19 -26.15 8.95 22.06
C ASN A 19 -27.65 9.33 22.16
N GLY A 20 -28.53 8.37 22.45
CA GLY A 20 -29.98 8.59 22.61
C GLY A 20 -30.77 8.70 21.30
N MET A 21 -30.10 8.65 20.13
CA MET A 21 -30.72 8.79 18.81
C MET A 21 -31.01 7.41 18.18
N PRO A 22 -32.15 7.25 17.47
CA PRO A 22 -32.42 6.03 16.70
C PRO A 22 -31.50 5.97 15.48
N LEU A 23 -30.62 4.97 15.43
CA LEU A 23 -29.76 4.72 14.27
C LEU A 23 -30.49 3.82 13.27
N TYR A 24 -30.54 4.23 12.00
CA TYR A 24 -31.08 3.44 10.90
C TYR A 24 -29.95 2.90 10.00
N PRO A 25 -29.92 1.59 9.70
CA PRO A 25 -28.92 1.03 8.80
C PRO A 25 -28.92 1.68 7.42
N VAL A 26 -27.75 1.90 6.84
CA VAL A 26 -27.58 2.49 5.50
C VAL A 26 -26.94 1.48 4.55
N SER A 27 -27.15 1.68 3.25
CA SER A 27 -26.55 0.86 2.18
C SER A 27 -25.10 1.27 1.94
N PHE A 28 -24.35 0.41 1.24
CA PHE A 28 -23.02 0.78 0.76
C PHE A 28 -23.09 2.05 -0.09
N TYR A 29 -22.11 2.93 0.08
CA TYR A 29 -21.98 4.20 -0.66
C TYR A 29 -23.06 5.25 -0.39
N ASP A 30 -23.98 5.00 0.55
CA ASP A 30 -24.95 6.00 0.97
C ASP A 30 -24.28 7.25 1.54
N SER A 31 -24.94 8.38 1.35
CA SER A 31 -24.53 9.66 1.91
C SER A 31 -25.74 10.44 2.38
N GLY A 32 -25.54 11.36 3.30
CA GLY A 32 -26.59 12.19 3.85
C GLY A 32 -26.03 13.41 4.56
N GLU A 33 -26.93 14.21 5.12
CA GLU A 33 -26.59 15.40 5.88
C GLU A 33 -27.27 15.36 7.24
N GLY A 34 -26.60 15.91 8.25
CA GLY A 34 -27.15 16.05 9.58
C GLY A 34 -27.37 14.75 10.33
N LEU A 35 -28.28 14.82 11.31
CA LEU A 35 -28.51 13.77 12.28
C LEU A 35 -29.13 12.51 11.64
N PRO A 36 -28.89 11.32 12.21
CA PRO A 36 -28.13 11.04 13.43
C PRO A 36 -26.61 10.92 13.21
N TYR A 37 -26.12 11.02 11.97
CA TYR A 37 -24.74 10.62 11.62
C TYR A 37 -23.77 11.77 11.42
N ALA A 38 -24.25 13.00 11.37
CA ALA A 38 -23.45 14.22 11.33
C ALA A 38 -24.11 15.33 12.17
N PRO A 39 -23.34 16.31 12.67
CA PRO A 39 -23.89 17.39 13.46
C PRO A 39 -24.70 18.38 12.61
N GLU A 40 -25.72 18.96 13.24
CA GLU A 40 -26.52 20.07 12.71
C GLU A 40 -26.34 21.30 13.60
N ASP A 41 -26.59 22.47 13.02
CA ASP A 41 -26.55 23.78 13.70
C ASP A 41 -25.21 24.09 14.38
N TRP A 42 -24.12 23.48 13.89
CA TRP A 42 -22.79 23.64 14.44
C TRP A 42 -21.75 23.94 13.34
N PRO A 43 -20.89 24.95 13.50
CA PRO A 43 -20.72 25.81 14.68
C PRO A 43 -21.79 26.89 14.82
N ASN A 44 -22.55 27.18 13.75
CA ASN A 44 -23.65 28.15 13.78
C ASN A 44 -24.98 27.50 13.41
N PRO A 45 -26.12 28.08 13.84
CA PRO A 45 -27.43 27.68 13.36
C PRO A 45 -27.51 27.66 11.82
N GLY A 46 -28.06 26.60 11.26
CA GLY A 46 -28.16 26.33 9.82
C GLY A 46 -26.95 25.61 9.20
N ASP A 47 -25.84 25.41 9.94
CA ASP A 47 -24.70 24.64 9.44
C ASP A 47 -24.98 23.13 9.50
N LYS A 48 -25.15 22.51 8.33
CA LYS A 48 -25.32 21.06 8.19
C LYS A 48 -24.04 20.38 7.71
N TRP A 49 -23.54 19.46 8.51
CA TRP A 49 -22.43 18.60 8.13
C TRP A 49 -22.96 17.42 7.32
N SER A 50 -22.14 16.92 6.39
CA SER A 50 -22.53 15.76 5.58
C SER A 50 -21.66 14.55 5.88
N TRP A 51 -22.24 13.37 5.71
CA TRP A 51 -21.59 12.09 5.94
C TRP A 51 -21.70 11.21 4.69
N LYS A 52 -20.75 10.30 4.54
CA LYS A 52 -20.76 9.26 3.49
C LYS A 52 -20.15 7.97 4.02
N VAL A 53 -20.70 6.83 3.61
CA VAL A 53 -20.12 5.52 3.86
C VAL A 53 -19.47 4.93 2.59
N GLY A 54 -18.53 4.01 2.76
CA GLY A 54 -17.86 3.30 1.67
C GLY A 54 -18.20 1.81 1.61
N GLY A 55 -17.28 1.02 1.06
CA GLY A 55 -17.48 -0.41 0.76
C GLY A 55 -17.14 -1.35 1.92
N ARG A 56 -16.35 -0.92 2.91
CA ARG A 56 -15.88 -1.81 3.99
C ARG A 56 -16.76 -1.74 5.23
N ILE A 57 -17.16 -2.91 5.72
CA ILE A 57 -17.86 -3.11 6.98
C ILE A 57 -17.00 -3.90 7.97
N ALA A 58 -17.06 -3.52 9.24
CA ALA A 58 -16.48 -4.30 10.33
C ALA A 58 -17.37 -5.52 10.62
N ALA A 59 -16.79 -6.57 11.21
CA ALA A 59 -17.54 -7.74 11.68
C ALA A 59 -18.70 -7.38 12.65
N SER A 60 -18.61 -6.21 13.30
CA SER A 60 -19.64 -5.65 14.17
C SER A 60 -20.85 -5.05 13.42
N GLY A 61 -20.85 -5.02 12.09
CA GLY A 61 -21.97 -4.51 11.27
C GLY A 61 -21.96 -2.99 11.05
N TYR A 62 -20.87 -2.30 11.33
CA TYR A 62 -20.70 -0.86 11.12
C TYR A 62 -19.72 -0.58 9.98
N PHE A 63 -19.90 0.52 9.26
CA PHE A 63 -18.96 0.94 8.23
C PHE A 63 -17.61 1.36 8.81
N LEU A 64 -16.53 0.80 8.26
CA LEU A 64 -15.16 1.25 8.51
C LEU A 64 -14.83 2.48 7.67
N ASP A 65 -15.35 2.51 6.45
CA ASP A 65 -15.20 3.63 5.53
C ASP A 65 -16.28 4.67 5.81
N ARG A 66 -16.00 5.59 6.73
CA ARG A 66 -16.91 6.68 7.04
C ARG A 66 -16.22 8.02 6.89
N TYR A 67 -16.88 8.92 6.17
CA TYR A 67 -16.38 10.25 5.88
C TYR A 67 -17.33 11.30 6.43
N MET A 68 -16.77 12.38 6.94
CA MET A 68 -17.47 13.56 7.42
C MET A 68 -17.01 14.78 6.64
N TYR A 69 -17.92 15.67 6.25
CA TYR A 69 -17.58 16.86 5.48
C TYR A 69 -18.11 18.13 6.13
N THR A 70 -17.30 19.18 6.02
CA THR A 70 -17.64 20.50 6.54
C THR A 70 -18.85 21.14 5.84
N PRO A 71 -19.69 21.89 6.58
CA PRO A 71 -20.77 22.69 6.01
C PRO A 71 -20.23 23.72 5.02
N ILE A 72 -21.09 24.18 4.11
CA ILE A 72 -20.73 25.08 3.00
C ILE A 72 -19.98 26.32 3.49
N ARG A 73 -20.41 26.90 4.60
CA ARG A 73 -19.80 28.12 5.19
C ARG A 73 -18.37 27.93 5.68
N LEU A 74 -17.96 26.70 5.99
CA LEU A 74 -16.61 26.39 6.46
C LEU A 74 -15.66 25.96 5.33
N ARG A 75 -16.13 25.95 4.08
CA ARG A 75 -15.35 25.59 2.89
C ARG A 75 -14.45 26.75 2.48
N GLU A 76 -13.17 26.63 2.77
CA GLU A 76 -12.15 27.56 2.28
C GLU A 76 -11.89 27.32 0.79
N GLY A 77 -12.02 28.37 -0.02
CA GLY A 77 -11.81 28.28 -1.48
C GLY A 77 -12.80 27.37 -2.22
N GLY A 78 -14.00 27.17 -1.69
CA GLY A 78 -15.06 26.36 -2.31
C GLY A 78 -14.85 24.84 -2.24
N ARG A 79 -13.76 24.35 -1.63
CA ARG A 79 -13.45 22.92 -1.53
C ARG A 79 -14.09 22.29 -0.29
N LYS A 80 -14.72 21.13 -0.47
CA LYS A 80 -15.22 20.28 0.63
C LYS A 80 -14.04 19.73 1.42
N THR A 81 -13.95 20.05 2.71
CA THR A 81 -12.96 19.40 3.60
C THR A 81 -13.58 18.13 4.15
N GLY A 82 -12.98 16.98 3.83
CA GLY A 82 -13.44 15.66 4.25
C GLY A 82 -12.53 15.03 5.30
N PHE A 83 -13.12 14.35 6.28
CA PHE A 83 -12.41 13.68 7.37
C PHE A 83 -12.79 12.20 7.38
N ALA A 84 -11.78 11.34 7.22
CA ALA A 84 -11.94 9.88 7.22
C ALA A 84 -11.71 9.25 8.61
N SER A 85 -11.24 10.02 9.60
CA SER A 85 -11.01 9.54 10.96
C SER A 85 -11.50 10.51 12.01
N LYS A 86 -11.95 9.97 13.15
CA LYS A 86 -12.41 10.76 14.30
C LYS A 86 -11.30 11.70 14.81
N LEU A 87 -10.06 11.21 14.84
CA LEU A 87 -8.88 11.97 15.26
C LEU A 87 -8.61 13.17 14.34
N SER A 88 -8.70 12.98 13.01
CA SER A 88 -8.50 14.08 12.06
C SER A 88 -9.56 15.18 12.21
N LEU A 89 -10.81 14.80 12.47
CA LEU A 89 -11.88 15.75 12.74
C LEU A 89 -11.66 16.46 14.08
N GLU A 90 -11.28 15.73 15.13
CA GLU A 90 -10.97 16.31 16.44
C GLU A 90 -9.86 17.38 16.33
N GLN A 91 -8.75 17.05 15.66
CA GLN A 91 -7.64 17.99 15.45
C GLN A 91 -8.08 19.23 14.68
N TYR A 92 -8.94 19.06 13.67
CA TYR A 92 -9.51 20.19 12.93
C TYR A 92 -10.37 21.09 13.83
N ILE A 93 -11.25 20.51 14.64
CA ILE A 93 -12.16 21.26 15.53
C ILE A 93 -11.34 22.04 16.56
N ARG A 94 -10.37 21.40 17.22
CA ARG A 94 -9.47 22.08 18.20
C ARG A 94 -8.69 23.22 17.57
N LYS A 95 -8.23 23.04 16.32
CA LYS A 95 -7.45 24.06 15.60
C LYS A 95 -8.31 25.25 15.15
N LYS A 96 -9.49 24.97 14.57
CA LYS A 96 -10.33 26.00 13.95
C LYS A 96 -11.27 26.68 14.95
N PHE A 97 -11.63 25.99 16.03
CA PHE A 97 -12.51 26.48 17.09
C PHE A 97 -11.87 26.21 18.47
N PRO A 98 -10.82 26.97 18.85
CA PRO A 98 -10.02 26.73 20.05
C PRO A 98 -10.77 26.86 21.39
N GLY A 99 -12.05 27.26 21.38
CA GLY A 99 -12.94 27.28 22.56
C GLY A 99 -14.11 26.28 22.49
N ALA A 100 -14.16 25.41 21.47
CA ALA A 100 -15.23 24.44 21.31
C ALA A 100 -15.09 23.26 22.29
N ASP A 101 -16.20 22.86 22.89
CA ASP A 101 -16.27 21.59 23.61
C ASP A 101 -16.35 20.43 22.60
N VAL A 102 -15.19 19.80 22.37
CA VAL A 102 -15.02 18.67 21.47
C VAL A 102 -15.86 17.47 21.91
N ASN A 103 -16.05 17.27 23.22
CA ASN A 103 -16.83 16.14 23.73
C ASN A 103 -18.32 16.37 23.45
N ALA A 104 -18.82 17.58 23.71
CA ALA A 104 -20.19 17.97 23.36
C ALA A 104 -20.44 17.86 21.84
N PHE A 105 -19.45 18.23 21.01
CA PHE A 105 -19.52 18.07 19.56
C PHE A 105 -19.67 16.60 19.14
N PHE A 106 -18.88 15.67 19.66
CA PHE A 106 -19.01 14.25 19.31
C PHE A 106 -20.19 13.56 19.98
N ALA A 107 -20.77 14.14 21.04
CA ALA A 107 -21.97 13.65 21.67
C ALA A 107 -23.25 14.03 20.90
N SER A 108 -23.21 15.06 20.05
CA SER A 108 -24.40 15.54 19.33
C SER A 108 -24.84 14.64 18.18
N PHE A 109 -24.00 13.72 17.71
CA PHE A 109 -24.31 12.78 16.62
C PHE A 109 -23.62 11.42 16.87
N SER A 110 -24.01 10.36 16.17
CA SER A 110 -23.28 9.09 16.18
C SER A 110 -22.18 9.07 15.13
N TRP A 111 -20.96 8.78 15.60
CA TRP A 111 -19.83 8.53 14.71
C TRP A 111 -19.92 7.16 14.01
N LYS A 112 -20.71 6.20 14.49
CA LYS A 112 -20.80 4.87 13.85
C LYS A 112 -22.05 4.79 13.01
N ILE A 113 -21.90 4.31 11.78
CA ILE A 113 -23.03 4.15 10.85
C ILE A 113 -23.26 2.65 10.64
N PRO A 114 -24.43 2.10 11.02
CA PRO A 114 -24.75 0.69 10.83
C PRO A 114 -25.03 0.36 9.36
N SER A 115 -24.65 -0.83 8.92
CA SER A 115 -24.90 -1.35 7.57
C SER A 115 -26.17 -2.19 7.50
N LYS A 116 -26.85 -2.16 6.34
CA LYS A 116 -28.00 -3.02 6.03
C LYS A 116 -27.65 -4.50 5.79
N SER A 117 -26.37 -4.90 5.80
CA SER A 117 -25.97 -6.26 5.41
C SER A 117 -26.55 -7.35 6.31
N SER A 118 -27.54 -8.10 5.79
CA SER A 118 -27.99 -9.39 6.28
C SER A 118 -26.90 -10.45 6.04
N LYS A 119 -26.69 -11.34 7.02
CA LYS A 119 -25.71 -12.44 6.91
C LYS A 119 -26.16 -13.48 5.88
N LYS A 120 -25.14 -14.02 5.17
CA LYS A 120 -25.05 -15.25 4.34
C LYS A 120 -25.24 -15.11 2.82
N ASP A 121 -24.18 -15.50 2.12
CA ASP A 121 -24.08 -16.35 0.93
C ASP A 121 -25.31 -16.39 0.00
N ASP A 122 -25.21 -15.79 -1.18
CA ASP A 122 -25.14 -16.54 -2.45
C ASP A 122 -24.95 -15.60 -3.65
N ILE A 123 -24.36 -16.17 -4.69
CA ILE A 123 -24.15 -15.61 -6.03
C ILE A 123 -25.47 -15.11 -6.61
N GLY A 124 -25.54 -13.83 -6.99
CA GLY A 124 -26.74 -13.22 -7.55
C GLY A 124 -26.46 -11.99 -8.41
N LEU A 125 -26.30 -12.26 -9.70
CA LEU A 125 -26.28 -11.31 -10.81
C LEU A 125 -27.37 -10.22 -10.66
N PHE A 126 -26.99 -8.97 -10.39
CA PHE A 126 -27.90 -7.82 -10.54
C PHE A 126 -27.20 -6.69 -11.31
N LYS A 127 -27.55 -6.58 -12.59
CA LYS A 127 -27.44 -5.34 -13.38
C LYS A 127 -28.37 -4.30 -12.74
N PRO A 128 -27.94 -3.04 -12.53
CA PRO A 128 -28.90 -1.99 -12.17
C PRO A 128 -29.78 -1.65 -13.39
N PRO A 129 -31.09 -1.43 -13.20
CA PRO A 129 -31.97 -0.91 -14.23
C PRO A 129 -31.50 0.45 -14.76
N ARG A 130 -31.58 0.64 -16.08
CA ARG A 130 -31.58 1.97 -16.70
C ARG A 130 -32.82 2.70 -16.21
N GLU A 131 -32.65 3.70 -15.36
CA GLU A 131 -33.67 4.72 -15.17
C GLU A 131 -33.50 5.79 -16.25
N THR A 132 -34.48 5.79 -17.15
CA THR A 132 -34.81 6.85 -18.08
C THR A 132 -35.05 8.15 -17.33
N ALA A 133 -34.07 9.06 -17.37
CA ALA A 133 -34.34 10.48 -17.15
C ALA A 133 -34.76 11.09 -18.48
N GLU A 134 -36.06 11.29 -18.64
CA GLU A 134 -36.62 12.05 -19.75
C GLU A 134 -36.16 13.51 -19.68
N HIS A 135 -35.75 13.96 -20.86
CA HIS A 135 -35.38 15.28 -21.32
C HIS A 135 -36.18 16.46 -20.75
N SER A 136 -35.48 17.56 -20.45
CA SER A 136 -35.64 18.89 -21.08
C SER A 136 -34.74 19.92 -20.36
N GLY A 137 -33.93 20.77 -21.01
CA GLY A 137 -33.89 21.13 -22.42
C GLY A 137 -32.53 21.65 -22.88
N SER A 138 -32.31 21.40 -24.18
CA SER A 138 -31.57 22.16 -25.20
C SER A 138 -30.53 23.20 -24.75
N ASP A 139 -29.28 22.96 -25.11
CA ASP A 139 -28.75 23.68 -26.27
C ASP A 139 -27.76 22.85 -27.10
N SER A 140 -27.91 23.04 -28.40
CA SER A 140 -27.30 22.35 -29.53
C SER A 140 -25.77 22.38 -29.60
N GLN A 141 -25.15 21.28 -30.03
CA GLN A 141 -24.44 21.14 -31.33
C GLN A 141 -23.63 19.84 -31.35
N PHE A 142 -23.58 19.19 -32.53
CA PHE A 142 -22.73 18.05 -32.84
C PHE A 142 -21.23 18.38 -32.65
N ASP A 143 -20.43 17.33 -32.49
CA ASP A 143 -18.97 17.26 -32.29
C ASP A 143 -18.45 17.34 -30.86
N ASP A 144 -18.23 16.16 -30.25
CA ASP A 144 -17.02 15.95 -29.49
C ASP A 144 -16.67 14.49 -29.24
N ASN A 145 -15.82 13.91 -30.09
CA ASN A 145 -15.02 12.72 -29.74
C ASN A 145 -14.01 13.06 -28.64
N ARG A 146 -14.47 13.41 -27.45
CA ARG A 146 -13.66 13.71 -26.27
C ARG A 146 -14.04 12.79 -25.13
N CYS A 147 -13.04 12.31 -24.39
CA CYS A 147 -13.29 11.55 -23.17
C CYS A 147 -13.87 12.47 -22.06
N LYS A 148 -14.24 11.88 -20.92
CA LYS A 148 -14.75 12.61 -19.74
C LYS A 148 -13.85 13.76 -19.28
N ALA A 149 -12.55 13.70 -19.55
CA ALA A 149 -11.57 14.73 -19.23
C ALA A 149 -11.35 15.78 -20.34
N GLY A 150 -12.12 15.73 -21.43
CA GLY A 150 -11.96 16.63 -22.57
C GLY A 150 -10.78 16.28 -23.49
N ASN A 151 -10.10 15.14 -23.29
CA ASN A 151 -9.01 14.71 -24.17
C ASN A 151 -9.57 14.06 -25.46
N ARG A 152 -9.15 14.58 -26.62
CA ARG A 152 -9.54 14.11 -27.98
C ARG A 152 -8.79 12.87 -28.46
N VAL A 153 -7.61 12.59 -27.88
CA VAL A 153 -6.74 11.46 -28.28
C VAL A 153 -6.68 10.39 -27.19
N CYS A 154 -7.69 10.32 -26.33
CA CYS A 154 -7.74 9.36 -25.24
C CYS A 154 -7.95 7.94 -25.78
N SER A 155 -7.21 6.96 -25.27
CA SER A 155 -7.37 5.53 -25.61
C SER A 155 -8.77 4.99 -25.28
N SER A 156 -9.49 5.64 -24.35
CA SER A 156 -10.89 5.33 -24.07
C SER A 156 -11.83 5.57 -25.25
N LEU A 157 -11.40 6.33 -26.26
CA LEU A 157 -12.17 6.67 -27.46
C LEU A 157 -11.98 5.66 -28.59
N SER A 158 -10.94 4.83 -28.52
CA SER A 158 -10.60 3.80 -29.52
C SER A 158 -11.01 2.38 -29.10
N ALA A 159 -11.63 2.20 -27.92
CA ALA A 159 -12.07 0.90 -27.44
C ALA A 159 -13.31 0.44 -28.21
N THR A 160 -13.14 -0.51 -29.13
CA THR A 160 -14.24 -1.26 -29.74
C THR A 160 -14.94 -2.13 -28.69
N GLU A 161 -16.25 -2.29 -28.83
CA GLU A 161 -17.17 -2.91 -27.85
C GLU A 161 -16.86 -4.39 -27.51
N ASP A 162 -15.91 -5.02 -28.21
CA ASP A 162 -15.54 -6.44 -28.04
C ASP A 162 -14.44 -6.70 -26.98
N SER A 163 -13.89 -5.67 -26.34
CA SER A 163 -12.99 -5.85 -25.19
C SER A 163 -13.75 -5.67 -23.88
N ILE A 164 -14.46 -6.72 -23.45
CA ILE A 164 -15.06 -6.80 -22.12
C ILE A 164 -13.94 -6.53 -21.11
N SER A 165 -13.94 -5.32 -20.54
CA SER A 165 -12.79 -4.73 -19.89
C SER A 165 -12.33 -5.55 -18.69
N GLU A 166 -11.12 -6.11 -18.76
CA GLU A 166 -10.36 -6.67 -17.64
C GLU A 166 -9.95 -5.60 -16.59
N VAL A 167 -10.62 -4.44 -16.56
CA VAL A 167 -10.22 -3.26 -15.80
C VAL A 167 -11.24 -2.95 -14.72
N MET A 168 -10.74 -2.77 -13.50
CA MET A 168 -11.55 -2.61 -12.30
C MET A 168 -12.46 -1.37 -12.40
N PHE A 169 -13.74 -1.56 -12.07
CA PHE A 169 -14.69 -0.46 -11.93
C PHE A 169 -14.34 0.37 -10.70
N CYS A 170 -14.17 1.68 -10.87
CA CYS A 170 -13.81 2.59 -9.79
C CYS A 170 -14.77 3.78 -9.75
N ASP A 171 -15.69 3.75 -8.80
CA ASP A 171 -16.65 4.82 -8.52
C ASP A 171 -16.09 5.89 -7.58
N ILE A 172 -14.84 5.75 -7.12
CA ILE A 172 -14.19 6.72 -6.24
C ILE A 172 -13.62 7.88 -7.07
N CYS A 173 -12.70 7.59 -7.98
CA CYS A 173 -12.05 8.60 -8.81
C CYS A 173 -12.72 8.75 -10.18
N CYS A 174 -13.23 7.65 -10.77
CA CYS A 174 -13.83 7.71 -12.11
C CYS A 174 -15.26 8.26 -12.13
N SER A 175 -15.89 8.45 -10.96
CA SER A 175 -17.17 9.15 -10.84
C SER A 175 -17.03 10.68 -10.93
N GLU A 176 -15.86 11.24 -10.59
CA GLU A 176 -15.62 12.69 -10.59
C GLU A 176 -15.78 13.31 -11.99
N PRO A 177 -16.59 14.37 -12.16
CA PRO A 177 -16.71 15.10 -13.43
C PRO A 177 -15.33 15.58 -13.89
N GLY A 178 -15.01 15.37 -15.18
CA GLY A 178 -13.70 15.76 -15.70
C GLY A 178 -12.57 14.76 -15.46
N PHE A 179 -12.77 13.68 -14.70
CA PHE A 179 -11.74 12.65 -14.52
C PHE A 179 -11.92 11.49 -15.49
N CYS A 180 -10.90 11.19 -16.29
CA CYS A 180 -10.85 10.01 -17.14
C CYS A 180 -9.76 9.06 -16.64
N ARG A 181 -10.11 7.81 -16.31
CA ARG A 181 -9.17 6.80 -15.81
C ARG A 181 -7.96 6.59 -16.73
N ASP A 182 -8.19 6.64 -18.03
CA ASP A 182 -7.20 6.27 -19.03
C ASP A 182 -6.24 7.41 -19.39
N CYS A 183 -6.57 8.66 -19.04
CA CYS A 183 -5.69 9.80 -19.33
C CYS A 183 -5.47 10.77 -18.17
N CYS A 184 -6.11 10.62 -17.01
CA CYS A 184 -5.91 11.51 -15.85
C CYS A 184 -4.99 10.88 -14.80
N CYS A 185 -4.19 11.74 -14.16
CA CYS A 185 -3.47 11.40 -12.94
C CYS A 185 -4.44 11.34 -11.75
N ILE A 186 -4.46 10.22 -11.01
CA ILE A 186 -5.29 10.00 -9.82
C ILE A 186 -5.01 11.01 -8.68
N LEU A 187 -3.84 11.67 -8.68
CA LEU A 187 -3.42 12.57 -7.60
C LEU A 187 -3.77 14.03 -7.86
N CYS A 188 -3.71 14.48 -9.12
CA CYS A 188 -3.96 15.89 -9.48
C CYS A 188 -5.15 16.09 -10.43
N CYS A 189 -5.76 15.01 -10.90
CA CYS A 189 -6.86 14.95 -11.87
C CYS A 189 -6.56 15.55 -13.25
N LYS A 190 -5.32 16.00 -13.52
CA LYS A 190 -4.92 16.55 -14.81
C LYS A 190 -4.55 15.45 -15.80
N ILE A 191 -4.67 15.78 -17.08
CA ILE A 191 -4.28 14.91 -18.19
C ILE A 191 -2.78 14.58 -18.11
N ILE A 192 -2.46 13.33 -18.34
CA ILE A 192 -1.11 12.80 -18.45
C ILE A 192 -0.62 13.00 -19.88
N ASN A 193 0.61 13.49 -20.00
CA ASN A 193 1.26 13.57 -21.29
C ASN A 193 1.84 12.19 -21.66
N MET A 194 1.36 11.62 -22.76
CA MET A 194 1.85 10.35 -23.31
C MET A 194 3.07 10.51 -24.22
N ALA A 195 3.55 11.74 -24.43
CA ALA A 195 4.77 11.99 -25.18
C ALA A 195 5.97 11.22 -24.61
N PHE A 196 6.93 10.91 -25.48
CA PHE A 196 8.19 10.26 -25.13
C PHE A 196 7.98 8.95 -24.33
N GLY A 197 7.11 8.08 -24.85
CA GLY A 197 6.86 6.73 -24.30
C GLY A 197 6.34 6.68 -22.87
N GLY A 198 5.84 7.81 -22.33
CA GLY A 198 5.18 7.85 -21.04
C GLY A 198 6.10 7.95 -19.82
N TYR A 199 7.29 8.53 -19.94
CA TYR A 199 8.22 8.65 -18.81
C TYR A 199 7.65 9.41 -17.60
N SER A 200 6.72 10.33 -17.86
CA SER A 200 6.21 11.26 -16.85
C SER A 200 5.12 10.65 -15.97
N TYR A 201 4.75 9.38 -16.19
CA TYR A 201 3.67 8.73 -15.46
C TYR A 201 3.88 7.22 -15.23
N ILE A 202 3.15 6.69 -14.26
CA ILE A 202 3.05 5.25 -13.99
C ILE A 202 1.58 4.83 -13.99
N ARG A 203 1.28 3.68 -14.61
CA ARG A 203 -0.03 3.02 -14.54
C ARG A 203 0.04 1.84 -13.58
N CYS A 204 -0.94 1.73 -12.69
CA CYS A 204 -1.04 0.61 -11.77
C CYS A 204 -1.56 -0.64 -12.48
N GLU A 205 -0.75 -1.68 -12.52
CA GLU A 205 -1.06 -2.95 -13.20
C GLU A 205 -1.51 -4.07 -12.24
N ALA A 206 -1.61 -3.78 -10.95
CA ALA A 206 -2.07 -4.75 -9.95
C ALA A 206 -3.47 -5.29 -10.26
N LYS A 207 -3.63 -6.62 -10.10
CA LYS A 207 -4.89 -7.33 -10.25
C LYS A 207 -5.60 -7.46 -8.90
N ILE A 208 -6.87 -7.08 -8.85
CA ILE A 208 -7.76 -7.18 -7.68
C ILE A 208 -9.01 -7.89 -8.15
N ASP A 209 -9.33 -9.03 -7.55
CA ASP A 209 -10.50 -9.85 -7.89
C ASP A 209 -10.59 -10.17 -9.40
N GLY A 210 -9.45 -10.39 -10.05
CA GLY A 210 -9.35 -10.70 -11.49
C GLY A 210 -9.27 -9.48 -12.42
N TYR A 211 -9.37 -8.25 -11.90
CA TYR A 211 -9.35 -7.02 -12.70
C TYR A 211 -8.13 -6.15 -12.43
N VAL A 212 -7.57 -5.52 -13.46
CA VAL A 212 -6.45 -4.58 -13.36
C VAL A 212 -6.94 -3.24 -12.80
N CYS A 213 -6.23 -2.69 -11.81
CA CYS A 213 -6.56 -1.40 -11.20
C CYS A 213 -6.59 -0.25 -12.22
N GLY A 214 -5.59 -0.17 -13.10
CA GLY A 214 -5.58 0.71 -14.28
C GLY A 214 -5.43 2.21 -14.00
N HIS A 215 -5.33 2.64 -12.73
CA HIS A 215 -5.16 4.05 -12.40
C HIS A 215 -3.74 4.53 -12.67
N SER A 216 -3.64 5.71 -13.28
CA SER A 216 -2.35 6.32 -13.62
C SER A 216 -2.03 7.49 -12.70
N ALA A 217 -0.74 7.77 -12.48
CA ALA A 217 -0.27 8.93 -11.74
C ALA A 217 0.94 9.55 -12.44
N HIS A 218 1.05 10.89 -12.46
CA HIS A 218 2.32 11.53 -12.79
C HIS A 218 3.37 11.11 -11.75
N ILE A 219 4.57 10.75 -12.20
CA ILE A 219 5.67 10.38 -11.29
C ILE A 219 5.97 11.54 -10.33
N GLU A 220 6.03 12.78 -10.82
CA GLU A 220 6.23 13.97 -10.00
C GLU A 220 5.15 14.17 -8.94
N CYS A 221 3.88 13.91 -9.29
CA CYS A 221 2.79 14.00 -8.33
C CYS A 221 2.93 12.92 -7.24
N ALA A 222 3.33 11.71 -7.63
CA ALA A 222 3.56 10.63 -6.69
C ALA A 222 4.75 10.92 -5.76
N LEU A 223 5.87 11.43 -6.29
CA LEU A 223 7.02 11.85 -5.49
C LEU A 223 6.64 12.94 -4.47
N ARG A 224 5.95 14.00 -4.92
CA ARG A 224 5.51 15.10 -4.03
C ARG A 224 4.50 14.65 -2.97
N ALA A 225 3.71 13.63 -3.28
CA ALA A 225 2.74 13.05 -2.36
C ALA A 225 3.33 11.94 -1.46
N TYR A 226 4.65 11.68 -1.52
CA TYR A 226 5.31 10.58 -0.82
C TYR A 226 4.74 9.20 -1.16
N MET A 227 4.27 9.03 -2.40
CA MET A 227 3.72 7.80 -2.96
C MET A 227 4.62 7.15 -4.00
N ALA A 228 5.81 7.71 -4.26
CA ALA A 228 6.82 7.14 -5.14
C ALA A 228 8.23 7.37 -4.57
N GLY A 229 9.17 6.49 -4.91
CA GLY A 229 10.59 6.59 -4.55
C GLY A 229 10.92 5.91 -3.24
N THR A 230 11.95 6.40 -2.54
CA THR A 230 12.34 5.90 -1.21
C THR A 230 11.73 6.77 -0.12
N VAL A 231 10.73 6.25 0.59
CA VAL A 231 9.92 7.00 1.54
C VAL A 231 9.92 6.29 2.89
N GLY A 232 10.44 6.96 3.93
CA GLY A 232 10.41 6.45 5.31
C GLY A 232 9.02 6.55 5.98
N GLY A 233 8.94 6.16 7.25
CA GLY A 233 7.69 6.22 8.02
C GLY A 233 6.77 5.01 7.79
N SER A 234 5.46 5.17 8.01
CA SER A 234 4.49 4.07 8.03
C SER A 234 4.22 3.44 6.66
N ILE A 235 4.47 4.16 5.55
CA ILE A 235 4.32 3.60 4.19
C ILE A 235 5.56 2.76 3.83
N GLY A 236 6.77 3.22 4.16
CA GLY A 236 8.00 2.45 3.99
C GLY A 236 8.22 1.96 2.56
N LEU A 237 8.46 2.87 1.61
CA LEU A 237 8.75 2.56 0.21
C LEU A 237 10.25 2.48 -0.03
N GLU A 238 10.67 1.51 -0.85
CA GLU A 238 12.06 1.31 -1.26
C GLU A 238 12.17 1.32 -2.80
N THR A 239 12.20 2.53 -3.38
CA THR A 239 12.15 2.73 -4.85
C THR A 239 10.89 2.12 -5.47
N GLU A 240 9.74 2.39 -4.87
CA GLU A 240 8.44 1.84 -5.26
C GLU A 240 7.44 2.96 -5.48
N TYR A 241 6.41 2.69 -6.28
CA TYR A 241 5.18 3.47 -6.36
C TYR A 241 4.08 2.77 -5.56
N TYR A 242 3.39 3.52 -4.72
CA TYR A 242 2.23 3.09 -3.97
C TYR A 242 0.95 3.62 -4.63
N CYS A 243 0.07 2.73 -5.07
CA CYS A 243 -1.14 3.13 -5.77
C CYS A 243 -2.23 3.62 -4.79
N ARG A 244 -2.65 4.89 -4.92
CA ARG A 244 -3.66 5.52 -4.04
C ARG A 244 -5.01 4.79 -3.98
N ARG A 245 -5.37 4.05 -5.03
CA ARG A 245 -6.68 3.37 -5.16
C ARG A 245 -6.70 1.98 -4.51
N CYS A 246 -5.63 1.22 -4.70
CA CYS A 246 -5.62 -0.21 -4.39
C CYS A 246 -4.51 -0.62 -3.44
N ASP A 247 -3.68 0.33 -3.01
CA ASP A 247 -2.61 0.14 -2.05
C ASP A 247 -1.51 -0.85 -2.51
N SER A 248 -1.55 -1.27 -3.78
CA SER A 248 -0.50 -2.07 -4.39
C SER A 248 0.79 -1.26 -4.56
N ARG A 249 1.90 -1.97 -4.51
CA ARG A 249 3.23 -1.42 -4.73
C ARG A 249 3.74 -1.86 -6.10
N THR A 250 4.43 -0.97 -6.78
CA THR A 250 5.06 -1.23 -8.07
C THR A 250 6.52 -0.82 -7.99
N ASP A 251 7.44 -1.75 -8.29
CA ASP A 251 8.86 -1.43 -8.34
C ASP A 251 9.16 -0.43 -9.47
N LEU A 252 9.91 0.63 -9.14
CA LEU A 252 10.22 1.70 -10.08
C LEU A 252 11.58 1.54 -10.78
N VAL A 253 12.41 0.57 -10.41
CA VAL A 253 13.74 0.40 -11.04
C VAL A 253 13.59 0.08 -12.52
N SER A 254 12.68 -0.84 -12.86
CA SER A 254 12.33 -1.16 -14.25
C SER A 254 11.74 0.03 -15.00
N HIS A 255 10.98 0.87 -14.30
CA HIS A 255 10.42 2.09 -14.90
C HIS A 255 11.55 3.06 -15.27
N VAL A 256 12.45 3.37 -14.33
CA VAL A 256 13.60 4.27 -14.54
C VAL A 256 14.57 3.72 -15.60
N THR A 257 14.76 2.41 -15.67
CA THR A 257 15.59 1.77 -16.71
C THR A 257 15.03 2.04 -18.10
N ARG A 258 13.71 1.89 -18.29
CA ARG A 258 13.06 2.25 -19.55
C ARG A 258 13.16 3.74 -19.86
N LEU A 259 13.12 4.61 -18.84
CA LEU A 259 13.30 6.05 -19.03
C LEU A 259 14.67 6.37 -19.62
N LEU A 260 15.72 5.70 -19.11
CA LEU A 260 17.09 5.89 -19.58
C LEU A 260 17.25 5.45 -21.04
N GLN A 261 16.69 4.30 -21.42
CA GLN A 261 16.70 3.82 -22.81
C GLN A 261 16.00 4.80 -23.76
N MET A 262 14.91 5.44 -23.31
CA MET A 262 14.20 6.42 -24.14
C MET A 262 15.02 7.68 -24.41
N CYS A 263 15.93 8.07 -23.52
CA CYS A 263 16.81 9.21 -23.74
C CYS A 263 17.67 9.06 -25.01
N GLU A 264 17.94 7.83 -25.48
CA GLU A 264 18.67 7.56 -26.73
C GLU A 264 17.92 8.07 -27.97
N SER A 265 16.59 8.20 -27.88
CA SER A 265 15.71 8.61 -28.97
C SER A 265 15.25 10.08 -28.90
N VAL A 266 15.76 10.85 -27.92
CA VAL A 266 15.32 12.22 -27.66
C VAL A 266 16.41 13.20 -28.10
N ASP A 267 16.10 14.09 -29.04
CA ASP A 267 17.06 15.09 -29.56
C ASP A 267 17.09 16.39 -28.73
N SER A 268 16.19 16.53 -27.76
CA SER A 268 16.04 17.71 -26.92
C SER A 268 16.82 17.58 -25.62
N ARG A 269 17.87 18.40 -25.47
CA ARG A 269 18.68 18.46 -24.23
C ARG A 269 17.82 18.71 -22.99
N ASP A 270 16.89 19.66 -23.07
CA ASP A 270 16.03 20.04 -21.93
C ASP A 270 15.10 18.89 -21.52
N ASP A 271 14.65 18.07 -22.47
CA ASP A 271 13.78 16.93 -22.17
C ASP A 271 14.58 15.75 -21.64
N ILE A 272 15.79 15.47 -22.16
CA ILE A 272 16.72 14.51 -21.55
C ILE A 272 16.99 14.91 -20.09
N GLU A 273 17.30 16.18 -19.84
CA GLU A 273 17.56 16.68 -18.48
C GLU A 273 16.36 16.46 -17.55
N LYS A 274 15.13 16.75 -18.01
CA LYS A 274 13.92 16.48 -17.21
C LYS A 274 13.75 14.99 -16.90
N ILE A 275 13.93 14.12 -17.90
CA ILE A 275 13.81 12.67 -17.75
C ILE A 275 14.81 12.15 -16.71
N LEU A 276 16.08 12.53 -16.85
CA LEU A 276 17.15 12.11 -15.95
C LEU A 276 16.91 12.63 -14.52
N ASN A 277 16.44 13.87 -14.35
CA ASN A 277 16.10 14.41 -13.03
C ASN A 277 14.97 13.64 -12.33
N VAL A 278 13.96 13.18 -13.08
CA VAL A 278 12.90 12.31 -12.55
C VAL A 278 13.51 10.99 -12.06
N GLY A 279 14.38 10.37 -12.86
CA GLY A 279 15.12 9.17 -12.49
C GLY A 279 15.93 9.34 -11.19
N ILE A 280 16.69 10.43 -11.08
CA ILE A 280 17.44 10.78 -9.86
C ILE A 280 16.49 10.86 -8.65
N CYS A 281 15.37 11.55 -8.78
CA CYS A 281 14.44 11.74 -7.67
C CYS A 281 13.80 10.42 -7.21
N VAL A 282 13.52 9.50 -8.14
CA VAL A 282 12.95 8.19 -7.82
C VAL A 282 13.95 7.29 -7.09
N LEU A 283 15.20 7.28 -7.55
CA LEU A 283 16.24 6.38 -7.03
C LEU A 283 16.95 6.90 -5.77
N ARG A 284 16.85 8.21 -5.50
CA ARG A 284 17.53 8.86 -4.38
C ARG A 284 17.20 8.18 -3.05
N GLY A 285 18.25 7.94 -2.25
CA GLY A 285 18.13 7.37 -0.91
C GLY A 285 17.85 5.87 -0.89
N SER A 286 17.76 5.21 -2.04
CA SER A 286 17.54 3.78 -2.12
C SER A 286 18.66 3.00 -1.45
N LYS A 287 18.30 1.88 -0.81
CA LYS A 287 19.23 0.89 -0.29
C LYS A 287 19.56 -0.19 -1.31
N LYS A 288 18.69 -0.41 -2.32
CA LYS A 288 18.89 -1.38 -3.41
C LYS A 288 20.15 -1.04 -4.21
N THR A 289 20.96 -2.05 -4.49
CA THR A 289 22.20 -1.91 -5.29
C THR A 289 21.89 -1.53 -6.73
N SER A 290 20.92 -2.19 -7.35
CA SER A 290 20.44 -1.88 -8.70
C SER A 290 20.00 -0.42 -8.86
N ALA A 291 19.27 0.11 -7.86
CA ALA A 291 18.87 1.51 -7.84
C ALA A 291 20.06 2.48 -7.67
N LYS A 292 21.06 2.13 -6.86
CA LYS A 292 22.29 2.93 -6.68
C LYS A 292 23.17 2.94 -7.93
N GLN A 293 23.34 1.79 -8.58
CA GLN A 293 24.09 1.68 -9.84
C GLN A 293 23.39 2.49 -10.94
N LEU A 294 22.06 2.34 -11.06
CA LEU A 294 21.28 3.09 -12.03
C LEU A 294 21.32 4.60 -11.76
N LEU A 295 21.30 5.01 -10.49
CA LEU A 295 21.48 6.41 -10.10
C LEU A 295 22.85 6.93 -10.53
N HIS A 296 23.91 6.16 -10.29
CA HIS A 296 25.27 6.52 -10.72
C HIS A 296 25.37 6.69 -12.24
N HIS A 297 24.79 5.77 -13.02
CA HIS A 297 24.74 5.89 -14.47
C HIS A 297 23.98 7.14 -14.93
N ILE A 298 22.84 7.46 -14.30
CA ILE A 298 22.07 8.68 -14.60
C ILE A 298 22.87 9.94 -14.24
N GLU A 299 23.59 9.94 -13.12
CA GLU A 299 24.46 11.06 -12.72
C GLU A 299 25.62 11.25 -13.71
N MET A 300 26.23 10.17 -14.20
CA MET A 300 27.23 10.22 -15.27
C MET A 300 26.64 10.76 -16.58
N ALA A 301 25.47 10.28 -16.99
CA ALA A 301 24.77 10.76 -18.18
C ALA A 301 24.43 12.26 -18.07
N MET A 302 23.97 12.72 -16.90
CA MET A 302 23.74 14.14 -16.59
C MET A 302 25.03 14.96 -16.67
N ALA A 303 26.17 14.42 -16.22
CA ALA A 303 27.45 15.09 -16.34
C ALA A 303 27.91 15.22 -17.81
N LYS A 304 27.76 14.16 -18.61
CA LYS A 304 28.09 14.13 -20.04
C LYS A 304 27.18 15.04 -20.88
N LEU A 305 25.90 15.16 -20.52
CA LEU A 305 24.93 16.08 -21.15
C LEU A 305 25.40 17.54 -21.12
N ARG A 306 26.27 17.93 -20.18
CA ARG A 306 26.87 19.28 -20.14
C ARG A 306 27.82 19.55 -21.30
N ASN A 307 28.44 18.51 -21.88
CA ASN A 307 29.42 18.61 -22.96
C ASN A 307 28.80 18.42 -24.36
N GLY A 308 27.64 17.77 -24.45
CA GLY A 308 26.90 17.56 -25.70
C GLY A 308 26.01 16.31 -25.63
N ILE A 309 24.96 16.23 -26.45
CA ILE A 309 24.05 15.06 -26.48
C ILE A 309 24.78 13.82 -27.01
N GLU A 310 25.64 13.98 -28.01
CA GLU A 310 26.39 12.89 -28.66
C GLU A 310 27.38 12.19 -27.71
N ASP A 311 27.83 12.87 -26.65
CA ASP A 311 28.81 12.34 -25.70
C ASP A 311 28.18 11.47 -24.60
N ILE A 312 26.85 11.48 -24.44
CA ILE A 312 26.13 10.70 -23.42
C ILE A 312 26.29 9.20 -23.68
N TRP A 313 26.26 8.80 -24.96
CA TRP A 313 26.19 7.40 -25.39
C TRP A 313 27.54 6.83 -25.83
N LYS A 314 28.62 7.63 -25.79
CA LYS A 314 29.97 7.14 -26.10
C LYS A 314 30.50 6.32 -24.92
N GLU A 315 30.87 5.07 -25.19
CA GLU A 315 31.59 4.23 -24.24
C GLU A 315 32.93 4.87 -23.87
N ASP A 316 33.23 4.92 -22.57
CA ASP A 316 34.50 5.42 -22.07
C ASP A 316 35.60 4.40 -22.41
N THR A 317 36.20 4.56 -23.59
CA THR A 317 37.47 3.90 -23.89
C THR A 317 38.59 4.61 -23.11
N ALA A 318 39.01 3.92 -22.06
CA ALA A 318 40.29 4.04 -21.33
C ALA A 318 40.51 5.25 -20.40
N VAL A 319 40.64 4.95 -19.10
CA VAL A 319 41.74 5.47 -18.27
C VAL A 319 42.27 4.34 -17.37
N THR A 320 43.24 3.59 -17.86
CA THR A 320 44.28 3.00 -17.00
C THR A 320 45.56 3.72 -17.36
N GLY A 321 46.03 4.58 -16.44
CA GLY A 321 47.22 5.39 -16.64
C GLY A 321 48.49 4.54 -16.78
N GLY A 322 49.42 5.00 -17.61
CA GLY A 322 50.72 4.36 -17.77
C GLY A 322 51.64 5.04 -18.76
N LEU A 323 52.19 6.20 -18.37
CA LEU A 323 53.52 6.71 -18.72
C LEU A 323 53.88 6.90 -20.21
N SER A 324 53.90 8.17 -20.63
CA SER A 324 54.85 8.61 -21.66
C SER A 324 56.26 8.66 -21.06
N PRO A 325 57.30 8.30 -21.85
CA PRO A 325 58.31 9.30 -22.14
C PRO A 325 58.65 9.39 -23.64
N ASN A 326 58.64 10.62 -24.10
CA ASN A 326 59.15 11.11 -25.38
C ASN A 326 60.67 10.80 -25.55
N ALA A 327 61.05 10.17 -26.66
CA ALA A 327 62.40 10.30 -27.23
C ALA A 327 62.35 10.07 -28.76
N LYS A 328 62.79 11.09 -29.52
CA LYS A 328 63.02 11.07 -30.96
C LYS A 328 64.36 10.40 -31.29
N CYS A 329 64.40 9.56 -32.32
CA CYS A 329 65.43 9.43 -33.39
C CYS A 329 64.98 8.28 -34.32
N ALA A 330 64.56 8.52 -35.57
CA ALA A 330 65.35 8.85 -36.76
C ALA A 330 66.17 7.66 -37.34
N PHE A 331 65.79 7.26 -38.57
CA PHE A 331 66.50 6.49 -39.60
C PHE A 331 66.70 4.97 -39.45
N GLY A 332 66.35 4.22 -40.51
CA GLY A 332 66.94 2.91 -40.80
C GLY A 332 66.08 1.93 -41.61
N PHE A 333 66.10 2.08 -42.93
CA PHE A 333 65.49 1.19 -43.93
C PHE A 333 66.12 -0.22 -43.92
N ARG A 334 65.31 -1.31 -44.01
CA ARG A 334 65.43 -2.38 -45.02
C ARG A 334 64.35 -3.47 -44.85
N ASN A 335 63.61 -3.66 -45.95
CA ASN A 335 62.81 -4.84 -46.29
C ASN A 335 63.72 -6.05 -46.52
N TYR A 336 63.28 -7.26 -46.14
CA TYR A 336 63.44 -8.51 -46.91
C TYR A 336 62.29 -9.48 -46.54
N GLU A 337 61.65 -10.04 -47.57
CA GLU A 337 60.47 -10.91 -47.56
C GLU A 337 60.83 -12.40 -47.31
N GLU A 338 59.96 -13.09 -46.54
CA GLU A 338 59.40 -14.46 -46.69
C GLU A 338 60.29 -15.71 -46.97
N PRO A 339 59.75 -16.96 -46.97
CA PRO A 339 58.66 -17.57 -46.17
C PRO A 339 59.06 -18.98 -45.64
N HIS A 340 58.48 -19.47 -44.54
CA HIS A 340 58.33 -20.92 -44.36
C HIS A 340 57.05 -21.27 -43.60
N ASP A 341 56.12 -21.80 -44.38
CA ASP A 341 54.84 -22.39 -44.07
C ASP A 341 55.02 -23.75 -43.38
N HIS A 342 54.41 -23.96 -42.21
CA HIS A 342 53.97 -25.28 -41.74
C HIS A 342 52.86 -25.19 -40.69
N LYS A 343 51.70 -25.71 -41.11
CA LYS A 343 50.64 -26.35 -40.32
C LYS A 343 49.79 -25.46 -39.42
N ILE A 344 48.65 -25.12 -40.00
CA ILE A 344 47.32 -25.06 -39.38
C ILE A 344 47.21 -26.08 -38.24
N GLY A 345 47.29 -25.55 -37.02
CA GLY A 345 46.68 -26.09 -35.81
C GLY A 345 45.86 -24.95 -35.23
N SER A 346 44.53 -25.02 -35.39
CA SER A 346 43.61 -24.05 -34.81
C SER A 346 43.89 -23.94 -33.30
N PRO A 347 44.12 -22.74 -32.74
CA PRO A 347 43.96 -22.59 -31.31
C PRO A 347 42.47 -22.78 -31.03
N GLU A 348 42.13 -23.78 -30.21
CA GLU A 348 40.82 -23.80 -29.55
C GLU A 348 40.61 -22.44 -28.88
N PRO A 349 39.47 -21.78 -29.11
CA PRO A 349 39.12 -20.63 -28.31
C PRO A 349 38.76 -21.19 -26.93
N LEU A 350 39.68 -21.09 -25.97
CA LEU A 350 39.32 -21.06 -24.55
C LEU A 350 38.59 -19.73 -24.28
N SER A 351 37.42 -19.60 -24.90
CA SER A 351 36.44 -18.56 -24.71
C SER A 351 35.37 -19.15 -23.79
N SER A 352 35.73 -19.40 -22.53
CA SER A 352 34.80 -19.03 -21.49
C SER A 352 35.07 -17.55 -21.26
N THR A 353 34.39 -16.70 -22.05
CA THR A 353 34.31 -15.28 -21.76
C THR A 353 33.76 -15.16 -20.35
N PHE A 354 34.66 -14.96 -19.39
CA PHE A 354 34.31 -14.65 -18.02
C PHE A 354 33.67 -13.27 -18.05
N ASP A 355 32.38 -13.24 -18.33
CA ASP A 355 31.63 -12.00 -18.36
C ASP A 355 31.36 -11.60 -16.91
N HIS A 356 32.25 -10.74 -16.41
CA HIS A 356 32.13 -10.11 -15.10
C HIS A 356 30.74 -9.51 -14.85
N ARG A 357 29.99 -9.12 -15.89
CA ARG A 357 28.60 -8.64 -15.75
C ARG A 357 27.62 -9.77 -15.44
N VAL A 358 27.74 -10.91 -16.12
CA VAL A 358 26.89 -12.09 -15.86
C VAL A 358 27.18 -12.67 -14.48
N GLU A 359 28.45 -12.75 -14.07
CA GLU A 359 28.81 -13.21 -12.73
C GLU A 359 28.39 -12.19 -11.64
N SER A 360 28.45 -10.88 -11.92
CA SER A 360 27.92 -9.85 -11.01
C SER A 360 26.40 -9.98 -10.82
N LEU A 361 25.64 -10.24 -11.90
CA LEU A 361 24.19 -10.43 -11.81
C LEU A 361 23.82 -11.68 -10.99
N LYS A 362 24.58 -12.78 -11.14
CA LYS A 362 24.38 -13.99 -10.32
C LYS A 362 24.62 -13.72 -8.84
N LEU A 363 25.68 -12.97 -8.50
CA LEU A 363 25.96 -12.59 -7.12
C LEU A 363 24.86 -11.68 -6.54
N GLU A 364 24.29 -10.79 -7.35
CA GLU A 364 23.16 -9.95 -6.94
C GLU A 364 21.89 -10.77 -6.68
N ASP A 365 21.56 -11.72 -7.56
CA ASP A 365 20.45 -12.64 -7.37
C ASP A 365 20.64 -13.53 -6.11
N GLU A 366 21.87 -13.98 -5.84
CA GLU A 366 22.21 -14.74 -4.64
C GLU A 366 22.02 -13.89 -3.36
N ILE A 367 22.48 -12.65 -3.36
CA ILE A 367 22.30 -11.73 -2.22
C ILE A 367 20.81 -11.47 -1.98
N ASP A 368 20.02 -11.24 -3.03
CA ASP A 368 18.59 -11.01 -2.91
C ASP A 368 17.85 -12.24 -2.36
N GLN A 369 18.23 -13.44 -2.80
CA GLN A 369 17.71 -14.69 -2.24
C GLN A 369 18.05 -14.83 -0.75
N ILE A 370 19.28 -14.53 -0.35
CA ILE A 370 19.72 -14.58 1.05
C ILE A 370 18.94 -13.58 1.91
N LEU A 371 18.79 -12.33 1.45
CA LEU A 371 18.07 -11.29 2.18
C LEU A 371 16.56 -11.59 2.28
N HIS A 372 15.97 -12.11 1.21
CA HIS A 372 14.58 -12.57 1.22
C HIS A 372 14.38 -13.74 2.19
N ALA A 373 15.27 -14.73 2.18
CA ALA A 373 15.24 -15.86 3.11
C ALA A 373 15.39 -15.39 4.57
N LEU A 374 16.30 -14.45 4.84
CA LEU A 374 16.49 -13.86 6.17
C LEU A 374 15.22 -13.16 6.66
N ARG A 375 14.61 -12.31 5.81
CA ARG A 375 13.35 -11.63 6.16
C ARG A 375 12.24 -12.63 6.45
N LYS A 376 12.08 -13.64 5.59
CA LYS A 376 11.08 -14.70 5.77
C LYS A 376 11.29 -15.47 7.09
N SER A 377 12.53 -15.74 7.47
CA SER A 377 12.87 -16.38 8.76
C SER A 377 12.48 -15.50 9.93
N GLN A 378 12.87 -14.21 9.91
CA GLN A 378 12.56 -13.27 10.98
C GLN A 378 11.05 -13.03 11.15
N ASP A 379 10.31 -12.93 10.05
CA ASP A 379 8.84 -12.81 10.08
C ASP A 379 8.15 -14.07 10.60
N PHE A 380 8.73 -15.24 10.36
CA PHE A 380 8.25 -16.49 10.95
C PHE A 380 8.53 -16.54 12.47
N GLU A 381 9.76 -16.24 12.88
CA GLU A 381 10.16 -16.18 14.29
C GLU A 381 9.30 -15.19 15.09
N TYR A 382 9.06 -13.99 14.55
CA TYR A 382 8.21 -12.98 15.18
C TYR A 382 6.77 -13.49 15.36
N ARG A 383 6.16 -14.03 14.30
CA ARG A 383 4.78 -14.52 14.36
C ARG A 383 4.63 -15.67 15.35
N LEU A 384 5.58 -16.62 15.33
CA LEU A 384 5.59 -17.72 16.28
C LEU A 384 5.73 -17.21 17.73
N ALA A 385 6.60 -16.22 17.95
CA ALA A 385 6.74 -15.61 19.27
C ALA A 385 5.45 -14.93 19.74
N GLU A 386 4.84 -14.11 18.88
CA GLU A 386 3.59 -13.41 19.15
C GLU A 386 2.45 -14.37 19.48
N GLU A 387 2.30 -15.44 18.70
CA GLU A 387 1.31 -16.49 18.92
C GLU A 387 1.53 -17.17 20.29
N ARG A 388 2.73 -17.71 20.53
CA ARG A 388 3.03 -18.47 21.76
C ARG A 388 2.93 -17.61 23.02
N LEU A 389 3.44 -16.38 22.99
CA LEU A 389 3.35 -15.46 24.12
C LEU A 389 1.90 -15.06 24.39
N SER A 390 1.10 -14.81 23.34
CA SER A 390 -0.31 -14.46 23.48
C SER A 390 -1.14 -15.61 24.04
N ASP A 391 -0.92 -16.83 23.54
CA ASP A 391 -1.59 -18.03 24.04
C ASP A 391 -1.26 -18.29 25.51
N HIS A 392 0.01 -18.17 25.89
CA HIS A 392 0.43 -18.38 27.28
C HIS A 392 -0.10 -17.31 28.22
N LYS A 393 -0.14 -16.04 27.77
CA LYS A 393 -0.81 -14.95 28.48
C LYS A 393 -2.28 -15.26 28.70
N ASN A 394 -3.00 -15.69 27.66
CA ASN A 394 -4.42 -16.04 27.77
C ASN A 394 -4.65 -17.22 28.72
N TYR A 395 -3.77 -18.22 28.70
CA TYR A 395 -3.80 -19.34 29.64
C TYR A 395 -3.67 -18.86 31.09
N ILE A 396 -2.70 -17.99 31.38
CA ILE A 396 -2.51 -17.39 32.71
C ILE A 396 -3.76 -16.59 33.14
N LEU A 397 -4.34 -15.79 32.24
CA LEU A 397 -5.57 -15.04 32.52
C LEU A 397 -6.76 -15.96 32.86
N ASN A 398 -6.89 -17.09 32.16
CA ASN A 398 -7.91 -18.09 32.48
C ASN A 398 -7.68 -18.71 33.86
N LEU A 399 -6.43 -18.94 34.26
CA LEU A 399 -6.11 -19.43 35.61
C LEU A 399 -6.48 -18.41 36.69
N TYR A 400 -6.25 -17.11 36.46
CA TYR A 400 -6.70 -16.06 37.37
C TYR A 400 -8.23 -16.04 37.53
N GLN A 401 -8.98 -16.17 36.43
CA GLN A 401 -10.44 -16.24 36.48
C GLN A 401 -10.93 -17.48 37.26
N GLN A 402 -10.26 -18.63 37.09
CA GLN A 402 -10.57 -19.84 37.86
C GLN A 402 -10.28 -19.65 39.35
N LEU A 403 -9.15 -19.03 39.69
CA LEU A 403 -8.80 -18.71 41.07
C LEU A 403 -9.86 -17.81 41.73
N ASP A 404 -10.34 -16.79 41.03
CA ASP A 404 -11.38 -15.89 41.54
C ASP A 404 -12.70 -16.62 41.81
N LYS A 405 -13.06 -17.57 40.96
CA LYS A 405 -14.22 -18.44 41.15
C LYS A 405 -14.04 -19.36 42.36
N GLU A 406 -12.89 -20.04 42.47
CA GLU A 406 -12.56 -20.95 43.58
C GLU A 406 -12.56 -20.19 44.92
N ARG A 407 -12.03 -18.96 44.96
CA ARG A 407 -12.09 -18.06 46.13
C ARG A 407 -13.52 -17.64 46.48
N SER A 408 -14.34 -17.34 45.46
CA SER A 408 -15.74 -16.99 45.65
C SER A 408 -16.56 -18.17 46.19
N ASP A 409 -16.24 -19.39 45.78
CA ASP A 409 -16.87 -20.62 46.28
C ASP A 409 -16.45 -20.90 47.72
N LEU A 410 -15.17 -20.71 48.05
CA LEU A 410 -14.66 -20.80 49.43
C LEU A 410 -15.37 -19.81 50.36
N SER A 411 -15.60 -18.57 49.90
CA SER A 411 -16.29 -17.53 50.67
C SER A 411 -17.80 -17.79 50.85
N ARG A 412 -18.43 -18.65 50.04
CA ARG A 412 -19.88 -18.91 50.05
C ARG A 412 -20.29 -20.15 50.87
N HIS A 413 -19.36 -20.94 51.40
CA HIS A 413 -19.68 -22.23 51.98
C HIS A 413 -20.08 -22.22 53.47
N THR A 414 -21.32 -22.67 53.69
CA THR A 414 -21.94 -23.31 54.87
C THR A 414 -21.74 -24.85 54.72
N PRO A 415 -21.71 -25.68 55.79
CA PRO A 415 -20.80 -26.82 55.98
C PRO A 415 -21.23 -28.14 55.29
N LEU A 416 -21.16 -28.22 53.96
CA LEU A 416 -21.46 -29.47 53.22
C LEU A 416 -20.29 -30.01 52.39
N LYS A 417 -19.20 -29.26 52.23
CA LYS A 417 -17.93 -29.74 51.65
C LYS A 417 -16.82 -29.50 52.65
N ASP A 418 -15.90 -30.45 52.76
CA ASP A 418 -14.71 -30.36 53.62
C ASP A 418 -13.92 -29.06 53.30
N PRO A 419 -13.88 -28.07 54.21
CA PRO A 419 -13.23 -26.79 53.99
C PRO A 419 -11.75 -26.90 53.60
N ASN A 420 -11.08 -27.96 54.08
CA ASN A 420 -9.67 -28.22 53.78
C ASN A 420 -9.46 -28.51 52.28
N THR A 421 -10.39 -29.24 51.65
CA THR A 421 -10.31 -29.57 50.22
C THR A 421 -10.39 -28.32 49.31
N LEU A 422 -11.17 -27.31 49.72
CA LEU A 422 -11.30 -26.05 48.95
C LEU A 422 -10.10 -25.13 49.13
N LEU A 423 -9.53 -25.08 50.34
CA LEU A 423 -8.29 -24.34 50.61
C LEU A 423 -7.12 -24.93 49.81
N ASP A 424 -7.00 -26.26 49.77
CA ASP A 424 -5.97 -26.94 48.98
C ASP A 424 -6.09 -26.65 47.49
N ALA A 425 -7.33 -26.58 46.96
CA ALA A 425 -7.58 -26.22 45.57
C ALA A 425 -7.11 -24.80 45.24
N VAL A 426 -7.46 -23.81 46.08
CA VAL A 426 -7.03 -22.41 45.92
C VAL A 426 -5.51 -22.30 46.01
N GLN A 427 -4.88 -22.96 46.96
CA GLN A 427 -3.42 -22.93 47.14
C GLN A 427 -2.70 -23.56 45.93
N SER A 428 -3.17 -24.73 45.49
CA SER A 428 -2.65 -25.41 44.29
C SER A 428 -2.75 -24.53 43.05
N ARG A 429 -3.86 -23.80 42.89
CA ARG A 429 -4.06 -22.86 41.78
C ARG A 429 -3.10 -21.68 41.83
N VAL A 430 -2.90 -21.08 43.00
CA VAL A 430 -1.92 -19.99 43.19
C VAL A 430 -0.52 -20.46 42.81
N ASP A 431 -0.12 -21.65 43.23
CA ASP A 431 1.21 -22.17 42.91
C ASP A 431 1.34 -22.55 41.43
N GLN A 432 0.26 -23.00 40.79
CA GLN A 432 0.22 -23.16 39.33
C GLN A 432 0.45 -21.82 38.62
N ILE A 433 -0.28 -20.76 38.99
CA ILE A 433 -0.12 -19.44 38.37
C ILE A 433 1.32 -18.93 38.52
N LYS A 434 1.93 -19.08 39.71
CA LYS A 434 3.34 -18.69 39.91
C LYS A 434 4.29 -19.42 38.96
N ARG A 435 4.10 -20.74 38.77
CA ARG A 435 4.92 -21.52 37.83
C ARG A 435 4.73 -21.06 36.39
N GLU A 436 3.49 -20.81 35.96
CA GLU A 436 3.21 -20.40 34.58
C GLU A 436 3.69 -18.97 34.29
N VAL A 437 3.63 -18.06 35.27
CA VAL A 437 4.23 -16.72 35.18
C VAL A 437 5.76 -16.79 35.09
N PHE A 438 6.39 -17.75 35.80
CA PHE A 438 7.83 -17.96 35.66
C PHE A 438 8.20 -18.43 34.26
N LYS A 439 7.46 -19.40 33.70
CA LYS A 439 7.63 -19.84 32.30
C LYS A 439 7.45 -18.69 31.30
N LEU A 440 6.51 -17.78 31.53
CA LEU A 440 6.35 -16.61 30.65
C LEU A 440 7.62 -15.74 30.62
N LYS A 441 8.30 -15.58 31.76
CA LYS A 441 9.58 -14.86 31.81
C LYS A 441 10.69 -15.58 31.05
N ASP A 442 10.71 -16.91 31.10
CA ASP A 442 11.65 -17.70 30.28
C ASP A 442 11.34 -17.53 28.78
N MET A 443 10.06 -17.48 28.39
CA MET A 443 9.64 -17.21 27.01
C MET A 443 10.03 -15.80 26.53
N GLU A 444 10.03 -14.78 27.40
CA GLU A 444 10.40 -13.39 27.06
C GLU A 444 11.87 -13.25 26.58
N GLU A 445 12.72 -14.23 26.84
CA GLU A 445 14.11 -14.26 26.36
C GLU A 445 14.22 -14.16 24.83
N VAL A 446 13.17 -14.53 24.08
CA VAL A 446 13.09 -14.35 22.61
C VAL A 446 13.20 -12.90 22.15
N ALA A 447 13.04 -11.92 23.05
CA ALA A 447 13.35 -10.52 22.75
C ALA A 447 14.82 -10.30 22.32
N LYS A 448 15.73 -11.22 22.67
CA LYS A 448 17.14 -11.20 22.24
C LYS A 448 17.35 -11.73 20.81
N GLY A 449 16.30 -12.28 20.18
CA GLY A 449 16.31 -12.99 18.91
C GLY A 449 16.51 -14.49 19.09
N PHE A 450 15.84 -15.31 18.28
CA PHE A 450 15.80 -16.77 18.43
C PHE A 450 17.20 -17.39 18.36
N GLY A 451 18.08 -16.88 17.49
CA GLY A 451 19.47 -17.33 17.39
C GLY A 451 20.34 -17.10 18.64
N ARG A 452 19.88 -16.30 19.61
CA ARG A 452 20.58 -16.00 20.87
C ARG A 452 19.92 -16.62 22.10
N VAL A 453 18.76 -17.26 21.93
CA VAL A 453 18.03 -17.95 23.00
C VAL A 453 18.56 -19.37 23.14
N SER A 454 18.52 -19.91 24.36
CA SER A 454 18.92 -21.29 24.59
C SER A 454 18.05 -22.28 23.79
N LYS A 455 18.67 -23.32 23.23
CA LYS A 455 17.96 -24.39 22.50
C LYS A 455 16.85 -25.04 23.37
N HIS A 456 17.05 -25.08 24.69
CA HIS A 456 16.07 -25.59 25.65
C HIS A 456 14.77 -24.77 25.64
N ILE A 457 14.86 -23.44 25.78
CA ILE A 457 13.70 -22.54 25.77
C ILE A 457 12.94 -22.63 24.45
N LEU A 458 13.67 -22.65 23.32
CA LEU A 458 13.07 -22.76 21.98
C LEU A 458 12.33 -24.08 21.79
N LYS A 459 12.90 -25.18 22.28
CA LYS A 459 12.27 -26.50 22.20
C LYS A 459 11.04 -26.60 23.11
N GLU A 460 11.18 -26.19 24.37
CA GLU A 460 10.14 -26.36 25.38
C GLU A 460 8.91 -25.47 25.12
N HIS A 461 9.12 -24.20 24.74
CA HIS A 461 8.05 -23.23 24.67
C HIS A 461 7.61 -22.86 23.24
N PHE A 462 8.50 -23.04 22.26
CA PHE A 462 8.23 -22.67 20.87
C PHE A 462 8.15 -23.86 19.91
N GLY A 463 8.46 -25.08 20.38
CA GLY A 463 8.36 -26.30 19.59
C GLY A 463 9.38 -26.37 18.44
N LEU A 464 10.49 -25.63 18.55
CA LEU A 464 11.55 -25.64 17.55
C LEU A 464 12.63 -26.65 17.92
N GLU A 465 12.79 -27.68 17.09
CA GLU A 465 13.95 -28.56 17.16
C GLU A 465 15.11 -27.91 16.42
N VAL A 466 16.08 -27.38 17.16
CA VAL A 466 17.31 -26.85 16.58
C VAL A 466 18.27 -28.03 16.41
N GLU A 467 18.48 -28.48 15.16
CA GLU A 467 19.48 -29.50 14.83
C GLU A 467 20.87 -29.10 15.38
N SER A 468 21.66 -30.12 15.72
CA SER A 468 22.86 -30.00 16.57
C SER A 468 23.99 -29.24 15.89
#